data_AF-A0A7Z9LRW1-F1
#
_entry.id   AF-A0A7Z9LRW1-F1
#
_cell.length_a   1.000
_cell.length_b   1.000
_cell.length_c   1.000
_cell.angle_alpha   90.00
_cell.angle_beta   90.00
_cell.angle_gamma   90.00
#
_symmetry.space_group_name_H-M   'P 1'
#
loop_
_entity.id
_entity.type
_entity.pdbx_description
1 polymer ?
#
loop_
_entity_poly.entity_id
_entity_poly.type
_entity_poly.pdbx_seq_one_letter_code
_entity_poly.pdbx_strand_id
1 'polypeptide(L)'
;MAKFKLTIGANRERAKEVFDLLDAEYPGAECSLDHSNPLELMVATILSAQCTDVRVNKVTPALFKAYRTAQDYADTPIEDLKKYIQT
;
A
#
# COMPACT_ATOMS: atom_id res chain seq x y z
N MET A 1 -37.69 -5.44 -4.40
CA MET A 1 -36.78 -4.55 -3.66
C MET A 1 -36.59 -5.09 -2.25
N ALA A 2 -35.56 -5.89 -2.00
CA ALA A 2 -35.30 -6.46 -0.68
C ALA A 2 -34.67 -5.40 0.23
N LYS A 3 -35.40 -4.99 1.28
CA LYS A 3 -34.90 -4.09 2.33
C LYS A 3 -33.95 -4.88 3.23
N PHE A 4 -32.63 -4.75 3.03
CA PHE A 4 -31.64 -5.21 4.01
C PHE A 4 -31.65 -4.27 5.22
N LYS A 5 -32.46 -4.59 6.24
CA LYS A 5 -32.25 -4.07 7.60
C LYS A 5 -31.20 -4.95 8.27
N LEU A 6 -29.92 -4.71 7.98
CA LEU A 6 -28.83 -5.33 8.70
C LEU A 6 -28.63 -4.60 10.03
N THR A 7 -28.82 -5.30 11.14
CA THR A 7 -28.45 -4.83 12.48
C THR A 7 -26.94 -4.97 12.66
N ILE A 8 -26.34 -4.19 13.57
CA ILE A 8 -24.88 -4.21 13.83
C ILE A 8 -24.39 -5.64 14.18
N GLY A 9 -25.19 -6.43 14.89
CA GLY A 9 -24.87 -7.83 15.20
C GLY A 9 -24.85 -8.74 13.97
N ALA A 10 -25.85 -8.62 13.08
CA ALA A 10 -25.88 -9.40 11.84
C ALA A 10 -24.73 -9.04 10.88
N ASN A 11 -24.28 -7.79 10.91
CA ASN A 11 -23.08 -7.36 10.16
C ASN A 11 -21.80 -7.96 10.71
N ARG A 12 -21.69 -8.13 12.04
CA ARG A 12 -20.50 -8.70 12.67
C ARG A 12 -20.33 -10.19 12.34
N GLU A 13 -21.41 -10.97 12.41
CA GLU A 13 -21.36 -12.40 12.06
C GLU A 13 -21.01 -12.60 10.58
N ARG A 14 -21.62 -11.82 9.69
CA ARG A 14 -21.28 -11.85 8.26
C ARG A 14 -19.84 -11.43 7.98
N ALA A 15 -19.33 -10.40 8.67
CA ALA A 15 -17.95 -9.96 8.50
C ALA A 15 -16.96 -11.04 8.94
N LYS A 16 -17.27 -11.77 10.02
CA LYS A 16 -16.47 -12.91 10.47
C LYS A 16 -16.47 -14.04 9.44
N GLU A 17 -17.62 -14.42 8.92
CA GLU A 17 -17.71 -15.46 7.87
C GLU A 17 -16.92 -15.08 6.61
N VAL A 18 -17.01 -13.82 6.16
CA VAL A 18 -16.22 -13.31 5.03
C VAL A 18 -14.72 -13.35 5.35
N PHE A 19 -14.33 -12.96 6.57
CA PHE A 19 -12.93 -13.01 6.99
C PHE A 19 -12.39 -14.45 7.00
N ASP A 20 -13.12 -15.39 7.60
CA ASP A 20 -12.72 -16.80 7.68
C ASP A 20 -12.54 -17.42 6.27
N LEU A 21 -13.41 -17.03 5.31
CA LEU A 21 -13.27 -17.44 3.90
C LEU A 21 -12.04 -16.82 3.23
N LEU A 22 -11.77 -15.54 3.46
CA LEU A 22 -10.62 -14.84 2.88
C LEU A 22 -9.29 -15.36 3.45
N ASP A 23 -9.23 -15.63 4.75
CA ASP A 23 -8.04 -16.18 5.42
C ASP A 23 -7.70 -17.59 4.92
N ALA A 24 -8.74 -18.41 4.68
CA ALA A 24 -8.58 -19.74 4.09
C ALA A 24 -8.15 -19.71 2.60
N GLU A 25 -8.69 -18.76 1.81
CA GLU A 25 -8.38 -18.63 0.38
C GLU A 25 -7.00 -18.00 0.13
N TYR A 26 -6.59 -17.03 0.96
CA TYR A 26 -5.33 -16.29 0.83
C TYR A 26 -4.45 -16.46 2.09
N PRO A 27 -3.99 -17.70 2.38
CA PRO A 27 -3.20 -17.96 3.57
C PRO A 27 -1.88 -17.18 3.51
N GLY A 28 -1.59 -16.42 4.58
CA GLY A 28 -0.35 -15.64 4.67
C GLY A 28 -0.30 -14.43 3.74
N ALA A 29 -1.45 -13.81 3.43
CA ALA A 29 -1.47 -12.54 2.71
C ALA A 29 -0.68 -11.45 3.46
N GLU A 30 0.32 -10.87 2.78
CA GLU A 30 1.21 -9.85 3.30
C GLU A 30 1.14 -8.56 2.46
N CYS A 31 1.84 -7.52 2.91
CA CYS A 31 1.99 -6.29 2.15
C CYS A 31 2.72 -6.57 0.83
N SER A 32 2.12 -6.16 -0.28
CA SER A 32 2.65 -6.30 -1.65
C SER A 32 3.72 -5.27 -2.01
N LEU A 33 3.90 -4.22 -1.21
CA LEU A 33 4.88 -3.17 -1.46
C LEU A 33 6.25 -3.57 -0.92
N ASP A 34 7.27 -3.52 -1.78
CA ASP A 34 8.64 -3.85 -1.39
C ASP A 34 9.25 -2.73 -0.54
N HIS A 35 9.64 -3.05 0.70
CA HIS A 35 10.24 -2.12 1.64
C HIS A 35 11.11 -2.84 2.69
N SER A 36 12.09 -2.14 3.25
CA SER A 36 12.99 -2.64 4.29
C SER A 36 12.84 -1.93 5.63
N ASN A 37 12.13 -0.80 5.66
CA ASN A 37 11.95 0.03 6.85
C ASN A 37 10.66 0.89 6.76
N PRO A 38 10.23 1.50 7.88
CA PRO A 38 8.99 2.29 7.91
C PRO A 38 8.96 3.51 6.97
N LEU A 39 10.11 4.14 6.71
CA LEU A 39 10.19 5.28 5.79
C LEU A 39 9.90 4.84 4.35
N GLU A 40 10.52 3.75 3.92
CA GLU A 40 10.28 3.15 2.61
C GLU A 40 8.81 2.73 2.44
N LEU A 41 8.21 2.09 3.44
CA LEU A 41 6.79 1.73 3.40
C LEU A 41 5.88 2.95 3.29
N MET A 42 6.15 4.01 4.05
CA MET A 42 5.39 5.25 3.99
C MET A 42 5.45 5.88 2.59
N VAL A 43 6.66 5.98 2.01
CA VAL A 43 6.85 6.52 0.66
C VAL A 43 6.16 5.64 -0.39
N ALA A 44 6.34 4.32 -0.34
CA ALA A 44 5.68 3.39 -1.24
C ALA A 44 4.15 3.48 -1.16
N THR A 45 3.59 3.65 0.05
CA THR A 45 2.16 3.84 0.27
C THR A 45 1.63 5.15 -0.33
N ILE A 46 2.41 6.23 -0.27
CA ILE A 46 2.04 7.49 -0.93
C ILE A 46 2.02 7.29 -2.46
N LEU A 47 3.02 6.60 -3.00
CA LEU A 47 3.12 6.34 -4.45
C LEU A 47 2.09 5.34 -4.98
N SER A 48 1.55 4.46 -4.13
CA SER A 48 0.51 3.50 -4.53
C SER A 48 -0.86 4.15 -4.73
N ALA A 49 -1.05 5.40 -4.29
CA ALA A 49 -2.27 6.14 -4.54
C ALA A 49 -2.57 6.22 -6.05
N GLN A 50 -3.68 5.59 -6.47
CA GLN A 50 -4.09 5.49 -7.88
C GLN A 50 -3.05 4.83 -8.80
N CYS A 51 -2.20 3.96 -8.25
CA CYS A 51 -1.16 3.22 -8.96
C CYS A 51 -1.24 1.73 -8.58
N THR A 52 -0.55 0.86 -9.33
CA THR A 52 -0.45 -0.56 -8.98
C THR A 52 0.82 -0.83 -8.20
N ASP A 53 0.78 -1.75 -7.24
CA ASP A 53 1.96 -2.14 -6.45
C ASP A 53 3.12 -2.61 -7.34
N VAL A 54 2.80 -3.31 -8.43
CA VAL A 54 3.79 -3.73 -9.45
C VAL A 54 4.54 -2.53 -10.05
N ARG A 55 3.87 -1.40 -10.28
CA ARG A 55 4.54 -0.19 -10.79
C ARG A 55 5.32 0.51 -9.68
N VAL A 56 4.79 0.57 -8.46
CA VAL A 56 5.51 1.13 -7.30
C VAL A 56 6.82 0.36 -7.08
N ASN A 57 6.77 -0.96 -7.03
CA ASN A 57 7.95 -1.81 -6.82
C ASN A 57 8.97 -1.76 -7.98
N LYS A 58 8.58 -1.26 -9.16
CA LYS A 58 9.54 -0.99 -10.26
C LYS A 58 10.34 0.29 -10.05
N VAL A 59 9.75 1.30 -9.41
CA VAL A 59 10.38 2.63 -9.24
C VAL A 59 11.10 2.77 -7.91
N THR A 60 10.59 2.13 -6.85
CA THR A 60 11.12 2.27 -5.49
C THR A 60 12.55 1.79 -5.30
N PRO A 61 13.10 0.75 -5.99
CA PRO A 61 14.48 0.33 -5.77
C PRO A 61 15.52 1.41 -6.10
N ALA A 62 15.30 2.16 -7.19
CA ALA A 62 16.17 3.26 -7.57
C ALA A 62 15.96 4.48 -6.64
N LEU A 63 14.70 4.76 -6.29
CA LEU A 63 14.33 5.85 -5.38
C LEU A 63 14.95 5.66 -3.98
N PHE A 64 14.80 4.48 -3.38
CA PHE A 64 15.29 4.17 -2.02
C PHE A 64 16.81 4.09 -1.95
N LYS A 65 17.46 3.71 -3.06
CA LYS A 65 18.92 3.78 -3.15
C LYS A 65 19.42 5.24 -3.14
N ALA A 66 18.68 6.14 -3.79
CA ALA A 66 19.01 7.56 -3.89
C ALA A 66 18.65 8.35 -2.63
N TYR A 67 17.52 8.02 -1.98
CA TYR A 67 16.99 8.72 -0.81
C TYR A 67 16.74 7.72 0.32
N ARG A 68 17.65 7.69 1.29
CA ARG A 68 17.68 6.72 2.39
C ARG A 68 17.10 7.29 3.68
N THR A 69 17.16 8.61 3.84
CA THR A 69 16.66 9.32 5.02
C THR A 69 15.57 10.30 4.63
N ALA A 70 14.70 10.67 5.58
CA ALA A 70 13.68 11.69 5.36
C ALA A 70 14.30 13.04 4.95
N GLN A 71 15.52 13.33 5.43
CA GLN A 71 16.25 14.54 5.08
C GLN A 71 16.67 14.53 3.61
N ASP A 72 17.04 13.37 3.05
CA ASP A 72 17.39 13.25 1.63
C ASP A 72 16.20 13.66 0.74
N TYR A 73 14.98 13.25 1.10
CA TYR A 73 13.76 13.67 0.39
C TYR A 73 13.48 15.17 0.57
N ALA A 74 13.70 15.71 1.76
CA ALA A 74 13.42 17.11 2.09
C ALA A 74 14.37 18.08 1.38
N ASP A 75 15.64 17.71 1.24
CA ASP A 75 16.69 18.55 0.63
C ASP A 75 16.74 18.44 -0.90
N THR A 76 16.00 17.48 -1.48
CA THR A 76 16.02 17.22 -2.92
C THR A 76 15.13 18.19 -3.69
N PRO A 77 15.64 18.83 -4.77
CA PRO A 77 14.80 19.60 -5.68
C PRO A 77 13.68 18.75 -6.26
N ILE A 78 12.46 19.29 -6.28
CA ILE A 78 11.27 18.58 -6.78
C ILE A 78 11.49 18.00 -8.20
N GLU A 79 12.21 18.72 -9.06
CA GLU A 79 12.48 18.28 -10.43
C GLU A 79 13.39 17.05 -10.50
N ASP A 80 14.25 16.83 -9.51
CA ASP A 80 15.10 15.64 -9.43
C ASP A 80 14.33 14.44 -8.86
N LEU A 81 13.49 14.66 -7.85
CA LEU A 81 12.62 13.61 -7.31
C LEU A 81 11.63 13.09 -8.36
N LYS A 82 11.04 14.00 -9.14
CA LYS A 82 10.09 13.68 -10.22
C LYS A 82 10.64 12.66 -11.22
N LYS A 83 11.93 12.71 -11.55
CA LYS A 83 12.55 11.79 -12.53
C LYS A 83 12.43 10.31 -12.10
N TYR A 84 12.28 10.04 -10.81
CA TYR A 84 12.08 8.69 -10.29
C TYR A 84 10.61 8.21 -10.38
N ILE A 85 9.64 9.12 -10.44
CA ILE A 85 8.20 8.81 -10.23
C ILE A 85 7.28 9.26 -11.39
N GLN A 86 7.85 9.61 -12.54
CA GLN A 86 7.10 10.05 -13.75
C GLN A 86 6.76 8.91 -14.74
N THR A 87 6.90 7.64 -14.34
CA THR A 87 6.87 6.47 -15.26
C THR A 87 5.49 5.90 -15.57
#